data_AF-A0A3C1H479-F1
#
_entry.id   AF-A0A3C1H479-F1
#
_cell.length_a   1.000
_cell.length_b   1.000
_cell.length_c   1.000
_cell.angle_alpha   90.00
_cell.angle_beta   90.00
_cell.angle_gamma   90.00
#
_symmetry.space_group_name_H-M   'P 1'
#
loop_
_entity.id
_entity.type
_entity.pdbx_description
1 polymer ?
#
loop_
_entity_poly.entity_id
_entity_poly.type
_entity_poly.pdbx_seq_one_letter_code
_entity_poly.pdbx_strand_id
1 'polypeptide(L)'
;MRTTILTSLVLCAVEFLTIVLASPMARPSLVLRFLPEDIRAAAKDHPDPPKWKQMIAHILLGMFLLSFIGGILFLGFDGLKHSGMART
;
A
#
# COMPACT_ATOMS: atom_id res chain seq x y z
N MET A 1 16.44 -16.48 7.47
CA MET A 1 17.07 -15.42 6.65
C MET A 1 16.61 -15.45 5.18
N ARG A 2 16.82 -16.52 4.40
CA ARG A 2 16.32 -16.59 3.01
C ARG A 2 14.80 -16.46 2.89
N THR A 3 14.05 -17.12 3.78
CA THR A 3 12.59 -17.03 3.88
C THR A 3 12.13 -15.61 4.20
N THR A 4 12.71 -15.00 5.24
CA THR A 4 12.47 -13.61 5.64
C THR A 4 12.66 -12.63 4.47
N ILE A 5 13.79 -12.74 3.75
CA ILE A 5 14.09 -11.89 2.57
C ILE A 5 13.05 -12.09 1.47
N LEU A 6 12.71 -13.34 1.13
CA LEU A 6 11.70 -13.64 0.11
C LEU A 6 10.32 -13.11 0.51
N THR A 7 9.91 -13.29 1.77
CA THR A 7 8.64 -12.79 2.28
C THR A 7 8.57 -11.26 2.21
N SER A 8 9.63 -10.55 2.63
CA SER A 8 9.69 -9.09 2.51
C SER A 8 9.63 -8.63 1.05
N LEU A 9 10.32 -9.30 0.13
CA LEU A 9 10.32 -8.94 -1.29
C LEU A 9 8.93 -9.12 -1.92
N VAL A 10 8.23 -10.19 -1.56
CA VAL A 10 6.85 -10.44 -2.00
C VAL A 10 5.89 -9.39 -1.44
N LEU A 11 5.99 -9.05 -0.15
CA LEU A 11 5.16 -8.00 0.46
C LEU A 11 5.37 -6.66 -0.24
N CYS A 12 6.63 -6.24 -0.45
CA CYS A 12 6.93 -5.02 -1.17
C CYS A 12 6.33 -4.99 -2.59
N ALA A 13 6.42 -6.11 -3.33
CA ALA A 13 5.86 -6.18 -4.68
C ALA A 13 4.32 -6.09 -4.68
N VAL A 14 3.65 -6.79 -3.76
CA VAL A 14 2.19 -6.75 -3.60
C VAL A 14 1.74 -5.34 -3.22
N GLU A 15 2.45 -4.71 -2.28
CA GLU A 15 2.16 -3.37 -1.80
C GLU A 15 2.33 -2.31 -2.89
N PHE A 16 3.45 -2.36 -3.61
CA PHE A 16 3.72 -1.48 -4.75
C PHE A 16 2.64 -1.61 -5.83
N LEU A 17 2.32 -2.85 -6.24
CA LEU A 17 1.30 -3.10 -7.24
C LEU A 17 -0.07 -2.58 -6.78
N THR A 18 -0.41 -2.76 -5.50
CA THR A 18 -1.67 -2.28 -4.94
C THR A 18 -1.78 -0.76 -5.02
N ILE A 19 -0.72 -0.02 -4.69
CA ILE A 19 -0.70 1.45 -4.80
C ILE A 19 -0.87 1.88 -6.25
N VAL A 20 -0.11 1.28 -7.18
CA VAL A 20 -0.16 1.61 -8.61
C VAL A 20 -1.56 1.37 -9.18
N LEU A 21 -2.23 0.29 -8.79
CA LEU A 21 -3.58 -0.04 -9.26
C LEU A 21 -4.68 0.79 -8.59
N ALA A 22 -4.57 1.06 -7.29
CA ALA A 22 -5.58 1.80 -6.53
C ALA A 22 -5.55 3.31 -6.81
N SER A 23 -4.36 3.89 -7.04
CA SER A 23 -4.19 5.33 -7.26
C SER A 23 -5.05 5.93 -8.39
N PRO A 24 -5.11 5.35 -9.62
CA PRO A 24 -5.95 5.87 -10.69
C PRO A 24 -7.46 5.63 -10.48
N MET A 25 -7.83 4.76 -9.53
CA MET A 25 -9.21 4.44 -9.20
C MET A 25 -9.75 5.28 -8.03
N ALA A 26 -8.88 5.99 -7.31
CA ALA A 26 -9.23 6.89 -6.23
C ALA A 26 -9.87 8.19 -6.75
N ARG A 27 -10.62 8.87 -5.89
CA ARG A 27 -11.18 10.19 -6.25
C ARG A 27 -10.04 11.18 -6.53
N PRO A 28 -10.04 11.85 -7.71
CA PRO A 28 -9.05 12.87 -8.04
C PRO A 28 -8.93 13.92 -6.94
N SER A 29 -10.05 14.36 -6.34
CA SER A 29 -10.05 15.33 -5.24
C SER A 29 -9.21 14.94 -4.02
N LEU A 30 -9.01 13.65 -3.75
CA LEU A 30 -8.11 13.18 -2.68
C LEU A 30 -6.64 13.36 -3.07
N VAL A 31 -6.29 13.06 -4.32
CA VAL A 31 -4.91 13.14 -4.83
C VAL A 31 -4.52 14.59 -5.12
N LEU A 32 -5.41 15.35 -5.76
CA LEU A 32 -5.21 16.73 -6.18
C LEU A 32 -5.01 17.71 -5.01
N ARG A 33 -5.42 17.34 -3.79
CA ARG A 33 -5.18 18.15 -2.59
C ARG A 33 -3.70 18.19 -2.19
N PHE A 34 -2.92 17.19 -2.61
CA PHE A 34 -1.48 17.11 -2.34
C PHE A 34 -0.63 17.70 -3.48
N LEU A 35 -1.25 18.11 -4.58
CA LEU A 35 -0.56 18.70 -5.73
C LEU A 35 -0.53 20.24 -5.65
N PRO A 36 0.47 20.89 -6.29
CA PRO A 36 0.56 22.34 -6.31
C PRO A 36 -0.61 22.97 -7.09
N GLU A 37 -0.85 24.26 -6.86
CA GLU A 37 -2.10 24.93 -7.27
C GLU A 37 -2.34 24.95 -8.78
N ASP A 38 -1.26 25.04 -9.57
CA ASP A 38 -1.25 25.00 -11.03
C ASP A 38 -1.80 23.67 -11.56
N ILE A 39 -1.31 22.55 -11.04
CA ILE A 39 -1.77 21.20 -11.41
C ILE A 39 -3.20 20.98 -10.91
N ARG A 40 -3.52 21.45 -9.69
CA ARG A 40 -4.85 21.31 -9.09
C ARG A 40 -5.91 22.07 -9.89
N ALA A 41 -5.59 23.27 -10.40
CA ALA A 41 -6.48 24.05 -11.24
C ALA A 41 -6.72 23.36 -12.59
N ALA A 42 -5.67 22.82 -13.21
CA ALA A 42 -5.76 22.12 -14.49
C ALA A 42 -6.57 20.81 -14.42
N ALA A 43 -6.57 20.14 -13.27
CA ALA A 43 -7.22 18.83 -13.08
C ALA A 43 -8.56 18.90 -12.32
N LYS A 44 -9.02 20.09 -11.93
CA LYS A 44 -10.25 20.30 -11.15
C LYS A 44 -11.48 19.67 -11.78
N ASP A 45 -11.59 19.76 -13.11
CA ASP A 45 -12.76 19.29 -13.86
C ASP A 45 -12.58 17.86 -14.40
N HIS A 46 -11.53 17.15 -13.96
CA HIS A 46 -11.31 15.78 -14.37
C HIS A 46 -12.44 14.89 -13.82
N PRO A 47 -13.13 14.09 -14.66
CA PRO A 47 -14.28 13.32 -14.23
C PRO A 47 -13.89 12.32 -13.13
N ASP A 48 -14.79 12.20 -12.14
CA ASP A 48 -14.64 11.20 -11.10
C ASP A 48 -14.71 9.78 -11.71
N PRO A 49 -13.85 8.85 -11.27
CA PRO A 49 -13.98 7.46 -11.66
C PRO A 49 -15.32 6.90 -11.15
N PRO A 50 -15.93 5.94 -11.86
CA PRO A 50 -17.17 5.29 -11.43
C PRO A 50 -17.12 4.78 -9.98
N LYS A 51 -18.23 4.87 -9.24
CA LYS A 51 -18.30 4.44 -7.83
C LYS A 51 -17.81 3.01 -7.59
N TRP A 52 -18.03 2.09 -8.53
CA TRP A 52 -17.55 0.71 -8.42
C TRP A 52 -16.01 0.62 -8.43
N LYS A 53 -15.33 1.43 -9.25
CA LYS A 53 -13.86 1.51 -9.26
C LYS A 53 -13.34 2.13 -7.96
N GLN A 54 -14.01 3.16 -7.45
CA GLN A 54 -13.68 3.75 -6.16
C GLN A 54 -13.81 2.72 -5.03
N MET A 55 -14.86 1.90 -5.03
CA MET A 55 -15.05 0.83 -4.05
C MET A 55 -13.93 -0.22 -4.12
N ILE A 56 -13.54 -0.64 -5.33
CA ILE A 56 -12.40 -1.55 -5.53
C ILE A 56 -11.11 -0.94 -4.97
N ALA A 57 -10.86 0.36 -5.20
CA ALA A 57 -9.69 1.04 -4.66
C ALA A 57 -9.65 0.99 -3.12
N HIS A 58 -10.80 1.19 -2.46
CA HIS A 58 -10.87 1.12 -0.99
C HIS A 58 -10.66 -0.30 -0.47
N ILE A 59 -11.20 -1.32 -1.15
CA ILE A 59 -10.98 -2.72 -0.80
C ILE A 59 -9.50 -3.08 -0.93
N LEU A 60 -8.87 -2.69 -2.06
CA LEU A 60 -7.44 -2.89 -2.29
C LEU A 60 -6.59 -2.20 -1.22
N LEU A 61 -6.91 -0.95 -0.89
CA LEU A 61 -6.19 -0.20 0.15
C LEU A 61 -6.39 -0.80 1.55
N GLY A 62 -7.57 -1.34 1.84
CA GLY A 62 -7.84 -2.07 3.08
C GLY A 62 -7.02 -3.35 3.18
N MET A 63 -6.94 -4.14 2.11
CA MET A 63 -6.09 -5.34 2.05
C MET A 63 -4.62 -5.00 2.19
N PHE A 64 -4.16 -3.93 1.55
CA PHE A 64 -2.81 -3.39 1.71
C PHE A 64 -2.50 -3.10 3.18
N LEU A 65 -3.38 -2.40 3.88
CA LEU A 65 -3.13 -2.03 5.28
C LEU A 65 -3.04 -3.27 6.17
N LEU A 66 -3.91 -4.25 5.93
CA LEU A 66 -3.91 -5.53 6.66
C LEU A 66 -2.64 -6.34 6.38
N SER A 67 -2.22 -6.45 5.11
CA SER A 67 -1.01 -7.18 4.75
C SER A 67 0.25 -6.51 5.28
N PHE A 68 0.30 -5.18 5.26
CA PHE A 68 1.43 -4.40 5.77
C PHE A 68 1.58 -4.60 7.30
N ILE A 69 0.50 -4.42 8.06
CA ILE A 69 0.52 -4.64 9.52
C ILE A 69 0.87 -6.09 9.83
N GLY A 70 0.23 -7.06 9.16
CA GLY A 70 0.52 -8.47 9.34
C GLY A 70 1.97 -8.84 9.02
N GLY A 71 2.51 -8.27 7.94
CA GLY A 71 3.90 -8.43 7.51
C GLY A 71 4.90 -7.91 8.54
N ILE A 72 4.67 -6.69 9.05
CA ILE A 72 5.52 -6.10 10.10
C ILE A 72 5.52 -6.97 11.36
N LEU A 73 4.33 -7.40 11.81
CA LEU A 73 4.22 -8.26 13.00
C LEU A 73 4.95 -9.59 12.79
N PHE A 74 4.69 -10.27 11.66
CA PHE A 74 5.32 -11.55 11.35
C PHE A 74 6.85 -11.46 11.27
N LEU A 75 7.37 -10.50 10.51
CA LEU A 75 8.82 -10.30 10.35
C LEU A 75 9.47 -9.87 11.68
N GLY A 76 8.78 -9.04 12.47
CA GLY A 76 9.23 -8.64 13.80
C GLY A 76 9.35 -9.83 14.76
N PHE A 77 8.32 -10.68 14.83
CA PHE A 77 8.35 -11.90 15.64
C PHE A 77 9.41 -12.91 15.16
N ASP A 78 9.53 -13.11 13.84
CA ASP A 78 10.55 -14.00 13.26
C ASP A 78 11.97 -13.53 13.60
N GLY A 79 12.21 -12.22 13.52
CA GLY A 79 13.48 -11.60 13.90
C GLY A 79 13.81 -11.75 15.38
N LEU A 80 12.84 -11.53 16.28
CA LEU A 80 13.02 -11.70 17.72
C LEU A 80 13.32 -13.17 18.08
N LYS A 81 12.59 -14.12 17.50
CA LYS A 81 12.77 -15.56 17.75
C LYS A 81 14.16 -16.04 17.35
N HIS A 82 14.64 -15.64 16.17
CA HIS A 82 15.98 -16.02 15.71
C HIS A 82 17.11 -15.30 16.46
N SER A 83 16.89 -14.04 16.88
CA SER A 83 17.87 -13.29 17.68
C SER A 83 17.99 -13.80 19.12
N GLY A 84 16.92 -14.35 19.69
CA GLY A 84 16.92 -14.98 21.01
C GLY A 84 17.67 -16.32 21.04
N MET A 85 17.59 -17.13 19.99
CA MET A 85 18.32 -18.41 19.87
C MET A 85 19.82 -18.23 19.60
N ALA A 86 20.27 -17.09 19.09
CA ALA A 86 21.68 -16.81 18.84
C ALA A 86 22.47 -16.39 20.10
N ARG A 87 21.79 -16.24 21.25
CA ARG A 87 22.38 -15.77 22.52
C ARG A 87 22.47 -16.84 23.62
N THR A 88 22.11 -18.09 23.32
CA THR A 88 22.24 -19.25 24.21
C THR A 88 23.11 -20.31 23.56
#